data_AF-A0A3G6MNC2-F1
#
_entry.id   AF-A0A3G6MNC2-F1
#
_cell.length_a   1.000
_cell.length_b   1.000
_cell.length_c   1.000
_cell.angle_alpha   90.00
_cell.angle_beta   90.00
_cell.angle_gamma   90.00
#
_symmetry.space_group_name_H-M   'P 1'
#
loop_
_entity.id
_entity.type
_entity.pdbx_description
1 polymer ?
#
loop_
_entity_poly.entity_id
_entity_poly.type
_entity_poly.pdbx_seq_one_letter_code
_entity_poly.pdbx_strand_id
1 'polypeptide(L)' 'MYSLKSRELILFQSISGSRSFGLATENSDTDIRGVYFLPKEDFLGLNYTPQFSNEMNEIFASNFDDL' A
#
# COMPACT_ATOMS: atom_id res chain seq x y z
N MET A 1 -3.20 -3.61 2.67
CA MET A 1 -4.34 -4.49 2.34
C MET A 1 -5.41 -4.49 3.43
N TYR A 2 -5.08 -4.74 4.71
CA TYR A 2 -6.07 -4.74 5.80
C TYR A 2 -6.82 -3.41 5.97
N SER A 3 -6.12 -2.27 5.91
CA SER A 3 -6.78 -0.94 5.95
C SER A 3 -7.68 -0.66 4.75
N LEU A 4 -7.40 -1.25 3.59
CA LEU A 4 -8.25 -1.13 2.40
C LEU A 4 -9.52 -1.99 2.53
N LYS A 5 -9.41 -3.18 3.15
CA LYS A 5 -10.55 -4.06 3.43
C LYS A 5 -11.50 -3.44 4.46
N SER A 6 -10.97 -2.88 5.55
CA SER A 6 -11.80 -2.27 6.60
C SER A 6 -12.52 -1.00 6.13
N ARG A 7 -11.99 -0.32 5.11
CA ARG A 7 -12.60 0.87 4.49
C ARG A 7 -13.44 0.54 3.24
N GLU A 8 -13.61 -0.74 2.91
CA GLU A 8 -14.37 -1.21 1.73
C GLU A 8 -13.88 -0.61 0.40
N LEU A 9 -12.57 -0.38 0.26
CA LEU A 9 -11.97 0.30 -0.90
C LEU A 9 -11.53 -0.65 -2.01
N ILE A 10 -11.62 -1.97 -1.83
CA ILE A 10 -11.16 -2.95 -2.82
C ILE A 10 -12.26 -3.17 -3.87
N LEU A 11 -11.95 -2.86 -5.13
CA LEU A 11 -12.85 -3.05 -6.27
C LEU A 11 -12.74 -4.46 -6.84
N PHE A 12 -11.51 -4.95 -6.99
CA PHE A 12 -11.21 -6.29 -7.48
C PHE A 12 -10.04 -6.89 -6.71
N GLN A 13 -10.06 -8.20 -6.52
CA GLN A 13 -8.99 -8.97 -5.90
C GLN A 13 -8.80 -10.29 -6.66
N SER A 14 -7.55 -10.70 -6.82
CA SER A 14 -7.19 -11.97 -7.43
C SER A 14 -6.04 -12.61 -6.68
N ILE A 15 -6.03 -13.95 -6.65
CA ILE A 15 -4.82 -14.71 -6.36
C ILE A 15 -4.00 -14.74 -7.64
N SER A 16 -2.70 -14.46 -7.55
CA SER A 16 -1.75 -14.61 -8.65
C SER A 16 -0.67 -15.64 -8.30
N GLY A 17 0.29 -15.84 -9.21
CA GLY A 17 1.44 -16.70 -8.96
C GLY A 17 1.12 -18.19 -9.09
N SER A 18 1.95 -19.04 -8.48
CA SER A 18 1.87 -20.50 -8.64
C SER A 18 0.49 -21.08 -8.30
N ARG A 19 -0.21 -20.46 -7.34
CA ARG A 19 -1.56 -20.85 -6.92
C ARG A 19 -2.63 -20.57 -7.98
N SER A 20 -2.51 -19.48 -8.75
CA SER A 20 -3.48 -19.21 -9.84
C SER A 20 -3.31 -20.14 -11.03
N PHE A 21 -2.12 -20.74 -11.18
CA PHE A 21 -1.81 -21.67 -12.27
C PHE A 21 -1.83 -23.15 -11.85
N GLY A 22 -2.15 -23.45 -10.59
CA GLY A 22 -2.16 -24.83 -10.08
C GLY A 22 -0.76 -25.47 -9.95
N LEU A 23 0.29 -24.67 -9.91
CA LEU A 23 1.70 -25.10 -9.79
C LEU A 23 2.25 -24.97 -8.37
N ALA A 24 1.39 -24.65 -7.40
CA ALA A 24 1.80 -24.42 -6.02
C ALA A 24 2.20 -25.72 -5.32
N THR A 25 3.31 -25.65 -4.60
CA THR A 25 3.74 -26.65 -3.60
C THR A 25 3.24 -26.25 -2.21
N GLU A 26 3.39 -27.13 -1.22
CA GLU A 26 2.99 -26.84 0.17
C GLU A 26 3.65 -25.58 0.74
N ASN A 27 4.91 -25.33 0.36
CA ASN A 27 5.68 -24.18 0.80
C ASN A 27 5.48 -22.92 -0.06
N SER A 28 4.62 -22.99 -1.09
CA SER A 28 4.32 -21.82 -1.92
C SER A 28 3.51 -20.80 -1.13
N ASP A 29 3.94 -19.56 -1.16
CA ASP A 29 3.21 -18.41 -0.63
C ASP A 29 1.96 -18.10 -1.48
N THR A 30 1.22 -17.05 -1.11
CA THR A 30 0.00 -16.64 -1.81
C THR A 30 0.12 -15.18 -2.20
N ASP A 31 0.40 -14.93 -3.47
CA ASP A 31 0.34 -13.58 -4.02
C ASP A 31 -1.12 -13.12 -4.15
N ILE A 32 -1.46 -12.01 -3.51
CA ILE A 32 -2.76 -11.37 -3.65
C ILE A 32 -2.57 -10.03 -4.34
N ARG A 33 -3.22 -9.88 -5.50
CA ARG A 33 -3.28 -8.63 -6.26
C ARG A 33 -4.68 -8.05 -6.20
N GLY A 34 -4.81 -6.77 -6.51
CA GLY A 34 -6.13 -6.14 -6.56
C GLY A 34 -6.09 -4.74 -7.12
N VAL A 35 -7.28 -4.25 -7.46
CA VAL A 35 -7.55 -2.86 -7.80
C VAL A 35 -8.35 -2.28 -6.65
N TYR A 36 -7.95 -1.09 -6.20
CA TYR A 36 -8.63 -0.39 -5.11
C TYR A 36 -8.93 1.05 -5.51
N PHE A 37 -9.95 1.60 -4.89
CA PHE A 37 -10.30 3.00 -4.99
C PHE A 37 -9.46 3.80 -3.98
N LEU A 38 -8.72 4.80 -4.47
CA LEU A 38 -8.05 5.75 -3.60
C LEU A 38 -9.04 6.88 -3.25
N PRO A 39 -9.37 7.10 -1.96
CA PRO A 39 -10.27 8.16 -1.54
C PRO A 39 -9.83 9.53 -2.04
N LYS A 40 -10.79 10.40 -2.33
CA LYS A 40 -10.54 11.71 -2.95
C LYS A 40 -9.62 12.57 -2.09
N GLU A 41 -9.80 12.53 -0.78
CA GLU A 41 -9.03 13.29 0.19
C GLU A 41 -7.55 12.86 0.18
N ASP A 42 -7.34 11.54 0.07
CA ASP A 42 -6.01 10.93 -0.03
C ASP A 42 -5.38 11.19 -1.41
N PHE A 43 -6.16 11.15 -2.49
CA PHE A 43 -5.70 11.41 -3.86
C PHE A 43 -5.35 12.88 -4.12
N LEU A 44 -6.16 13.82 -3.61
CA LEU A 44 -5.93 15.25 -3.79
C LEU A 44 -4.80 15.78 -2.89
N GLY A 45 -4.36 15.02 -1.89
CA GLY A 45 -3.24 15.39 -1.04
C GLY A 45 -3.47 16.70 -0.27
N LEU A 46 -4.73 17.04 0.03
CA LEU A 46 -5.09 18.25 0.79
C LEU A 46 -4.81 18.11 2.29
N ASN A 47 -4.22 16.99 2.69
CA ASN A 47 -3.75 16.76 4.05
C ASN A 47 -2.40 17.47 4.23
N TYR A 48 -2.25 18.17 5.36
CA TYR A 48 -0.96 18.72 5.72
C TYR A 48 0.02 17.58 6.00
N THR A 49 1.08 17.52 5.21
CA THR A 49 2.22 16.63 5.45
C THR A 49 3.31 17.42 6.19
N PRO A 50 3.65 17.07 7.44
CA PRO A 50 4.73 17.73 8.17
C PRO A 50 6.04 17.63 7.38
N GLN A 51 6.76 18.75 7.29
CA GLN A 51 8.08 18.81 6.69
C GLN A 51 9.13 18.86 7.78
N PHE A 52 10.10 17.95 7.72
CA PHE A 52 11.22 17.89 8.65
C PHE A 52 12.51 18.23 7.92
N SER A 53 13.38 19.00 8.58
CA SER A 53 14.72 19.30 8.10
C SER A 53 15.76 18.59 8.97
N ASN A 54 16.74 17.93 8.37
CA ASN A 54 17.91 17.45 9.10
C ASN A 54 18.94 18.57 9.35
N GLU A 55 20.04 18.25 10.05
CA GLU A 55 21.13 19.20 10.31
C GLU A 55 21.82 19.73 9.03
N MET A 56 21.63 19.05 7.89
CA MET A 56 22.12 19.48 6.58
C MET A 56 21.08 20.27 5.76
N ASN A 57 19.92 20.61 6.35
CA ASN A 57 18.79 21.28 5.71
C ASN A 57 18.15 20.53 4.53
N GLU A 58 18.21 19.20 4.55
CA GLU A 58 17.46 18.37 3.60
C GLU A 58 15.99 18.26 4.05
N ILE A 59 15.04 18.45 3.13
CA ILE A 59 13.60 18.48 3.43
C ILE A 59 12.98 17.12 3.11
N PHE A 60 12.27 16.55 4.09
CA PHE A 60 11.57 15.28 3.96
C PHE A 60 10.08 15.45 4.22
N ALA A 61 9.27 14.74 3.43
CA ALA A 61 7.81 14.70 3.55
C ALA A 61 7.31 13.62 4.52
N SER A 62 8.20 12.88 5.16
CA SER A 62 7.87 11.90 6.20
C SER A 62 9.03 11.81 7.19
N ASN A 63 8.75 11.44 8.43
CA ASN A 63 9.83 11.15 9.39
C ASN A 63 10.64 9.95 8.87
N PHE A 64 11.97 10.04 8.97
CA PHE A 64 12.85 8.91 8.65
C PHE A 64 12.67 7.72 9.59
N ASP A 65 12.17 7.97 10.81
CA ASP A 65 11.94 6.93 11.82
C ASP A 65 10.74 6.04 11.50
N ASP A 66 9.96 6.35 10.46
CA ASP A 66 8.82 5.54 9.98
C ASP A 66 9.24 4.50 8.92
N LEU A 67 10.54 4.32 8.66
CA LEU A 67 11.13 3.33 7.73
C LEU A 67 11.86 2.19 8.45
#